data_AF-A0A3N7H7T4-F1
#
_entry.id   AF-A0A3N7H7T4-F1
#
_cell.length_a   1.000
_cell.length_b   1.000
_cell.length_c   1.000
_cell.angle_alpha   90.00
_cell.angle_beta   90.00
_cell.angle_gamma   90.00
#
_symmetry.space_group_name_H-M   'P 1'
#
loop_
_entity.id
_entity.type
_entity.pdbx_description
1 polymer ?
#
loop_
_entity_poly.entity_id
_entity_poly.type
_entity_poly.pdbx_seq_one_letter_code
_entity_poly.pdbx_strand_id
1 'polypeptide(L)'
;MTYLLDSHTFIWSVIDPVKLPTNVSDILEDPHQSIFISSISFWEIALKYALGKLQLNGVEPIEFPSLAKEVGFDILPLDSAEASTYHLLQADWHRDPFDRMLIWQAIQQKMVFISADKNVAKYQSVGLTVLW
;
A
#
# COMPACT_ATOMS: atom_id res chain seq x y z
N MET A 1 1.69 -15.22 -6.14
CA MET A 1 0.97 -14.73 -4.94
C MET A 1 0.55 -13.30 -5.22
N THR A 2 -0.44 -12.79 -4.50
CA THR A 2 -0.92 -11.42 -4.69
C THR A 2 -0.55 -10.55 -3.51
N TYR A 3 0.07 -9.40 -3.78
CA TYR A 3 0.55 -8.47 -2.77
C TYR A 3 -0.11 -7.11 -2.94
N LEU A 4 -0.43 -6.46 -1.82
CA LEU A 4 -0.83 -5.05 -1.78
C LEU A 4 0.27 -4.26 -1.09
N LEU A 5 0.78 -3.23 -1.74
CA LEU A 5 1.77 -2.33 -1.16
C LEU A 5 1.12 -1.30 -0.25
N ASP A 6 1.77 -1.06 0.88
CA ASP A 6 1.57 0.18 1.64
C ASP A 6 2.11 1.38 0.84
N SER A 7 1.59 2.57 1.13
CA SER A 7 1.95 3.81 0.43
C SER A 7 3.43 4.12 0.53
N HIS A 8 4.06 3.95 1.71
CA HIS A 8 5.50 4.18 1.84
C HIS A 8 6.34 3.12 1.12
N THR A 9 5.88 1.87 1.09
CA THR A 9 6.58 0.77 0.42
C THR A 9 6.65 1.08 -1.08
N PHE A 10 5.53 1.53 -1.65
CA PHE A 10 5.48 1.96 -3.04
C PHE A 10 6.35 3.20 -3.30
N ILE A 11 6.32 4.23 -2.46
CA ILE A 11 7.21 5.39 -2.61
C ILE A 11 8.67 4.95 -2.63
N TRP A 12 9.08 4.05 -1.73
CA TRP A 12 10.45 3.56 -1.71
C TRP A 12 10.80 2.75 -2.95
N SER A 13 9.91 1.89 -3.46
CA SER A 13 10.20 1.13 -4.68
C SER A 13 10.40 1.99 -5.92
N VAL A 14 9.79 3.19 -5.99
CA VAL A 14 9.95 4.08 -7.15
C VAL A 14 11.01 5.19 -6.96
N ILE A 15 11.23 5.68 -5.74
CA ILE A 15 12.08 6.86 -5.48
C ILE A 15 13.35 6.51 -4.71
N ASP A 16 13.32 5.47 -3.86
CA ASP A 16 14.44 5.15 -2.97
C ASP A 16 14.53 3.65 -2.67
N PRO A 17 14.81 2.79 -3.68
CA PRO A 17 14.68 1.33 -3.54
C PRO A 17 15.64 0.73 -2.52
N VAL A 18 16.73 1.44 -2.20
CA VAL A 18 17.70 1.01 -1.17
C VAL A 18 17.12 0.96 0.24
N LYS A 19 15.93 1.54 0.46
CA LYS A 19 15.19 1.39 1.73
C LYS A 19 14.42 0.08 1.86
N LEU A 20 14.27 -0.67 0.76
CA LEU A 20 13.56 -1.95 0.79
C LEU A 20 14.48 -3.07 1.29
N PRO A 21 14.00 -3.93 2.22
CA PRO A 21 14.67 -5.18 2.55
C PRO A 21 14.81 -6.07 1.32
N THR A 22 15.89 -6.87 1.26
CA THR A 22 16.17 -7.75 0.10
C THR A 22 15.00 -8.68 -0.22
N ASN A 23 14.37 -9.28 0.80
CA ASN A 23 13.21 -10.15 0.60
C ASN A 23 12.01 -9.42 -0.03
N VAL A 24 11.82 -8.13 0.25
CA VAL A 24 10.77 -7.32 -0.39
C VAL A 24 11.17 -7.03 -1.82
N SER A 25 12.39 -6.56 -2.06
CA SER A 25 12.89 -6.31 -3.41
C SER A 25 12.78 -7.53 -4.32
N ASP A 26 13.18 -8.71 -3.83
CA ASP A 26 13.07 -9.98 -4.56
C ASP A 26 11.62 -10.30 -4.94
N ILE A 27 10.65 -9.99 -4.07
CA ILE A 27 9.21 -10.18 -4.36
C ILE A 27 8.72 -9.19 -5.41
N LEU A 28 9.14 -7.92 -5.33
CA LEU A 28 8.71 -6.88 -6.26
C LEU A 28 9.30 -7.09 -7.67
N GLU A 29 10.46 -7.71 -7.77
CA GLU A 29 11.15 -8.01 -9.03
C GLU A 29 10.74 -9.36 -9.66
N ASP A 30 10.07 -10.24 -8.91
CA ASP A 30 9.64 -11.55 -9.39
C ASP A 30 8.40 -11.45 -10.31
N PRO A 31 8.53 -11.77 -11.63
CA PRO A 31 7.44 -11.66 -12.59
C PRO A 31 6.31 -12.68 -12.36
N HIS A 32 6.47 -13.64 -11.45
CA HIS A 32 5.43 -14.59 -11.06
C HIS A 32 4.54 -14.08 -9.92
N GLN A 33 4.84 -12.91 -9.35
CA GLN A 33 4.01 -12.25 -8.34
C GLN A 33 3.13 -11.18 -8.97
N SER A 34 1.94 -10.98 -8.41
CA SER A 34 1.07 -9.87 -8.79
C SER A 34 1.16 -8.81 -7.70
N ILE A 35 1.71 -7.65 -8.06
CA ILE A 35 1.94 -6.54 -7.14
C ILE A 35 0.90 -5.46 -7.41
N PHE A 36 0.13 -5.12 -6.38
CA PHE A 36 -0.90 -4.09 -6.45
C PHE A 36 -0.53 -2.87 -5.61
N ILE A 37 -0.93 -1.70 -6.11
CA ILE A 37 -0.98 -0.45 -5.35
C ILE A 37 -2.42 0.08 -5.39
N SER A 38 -2.98 0.42 -4.23
CA SER A 38 -4.36 0.91 -4.16
C SER A 38 -4.46 2.36 -4.65
N SER A 39 -5.58 2.70 -5.29
CA SER A 39 -5.93 4.09 -5.57
C SER A 39 -6.00 4.97 -4.31
N ILE A 40 -6.25 4.35 -3.14
CA ILE A 40 -6.22 5.00 -1.83
C ILE A 40 -4.83 5.55 -1.50
N SER A 41 -3.77 4.81 -1.85
CA SER A 41 -2.40 5.25 -1.63
C SER A 41 -2.06 6.51 -2.42
N PHE A 42 -2.54 6.63 -3.68
CA PHE A 42 -2.35 7.86 -4.45
C PHE A 42 -3.06 9.06 -3.83
N TRP A 43 -4.28 8.85 -3.30
CA TRP A 43 -5.00 9.90 -2.60
C TRP A 43 -4.25 10.33 -1.33
N GLU A 44 -3.76 9.38 -0.54
CA GLU A 44 -2.95 9.65 0.65
C GLU A 44 -1.66 10.42 0.30
N ILE A 45 -0.93 9.99 -0.72
CA ILE A 45 0.30 10.66 -1.22
C ILE A 45 -0.02 12.10 -1.60
N ALA A 46 -1.04 12.31 -2.43
CA ALA A 46 -1.43 13.63 -2.89
C ALA A 46 -1.85 14.54 -1.72
N LEU A 47 -2.60 14.01 -0.75
CA LEU A 47 -3.02 14.76 0.44
C LEU A 47 -1.82 15.12 1.33
N LYS A 48 -0.95 14.16 1.63
CA LYS A 48 0.25 14.42 2.46
C LYS A 48 1.18 15.41 1.78
N TYR A 49 1.34 15.33 0.46
CA TYR A 49 2.10 16.30 -0.33
C TYR A 49 1.48 17.70 -0.27
N ALA A 50 0.18 17.83 -0.52
CA ALA A 50 -0.53 19.12 -0.44
C ALA A 50 -0.47 19.76 0.95
N LEU A 51 -0.41 18.95 2.01
CA LEU A 51 -0.25 19.40 3.40
C LEU A 51 1.21 19.70 3.78
N GLY A 52 2.18 19.53 2.86
CA GLY A 52 3.61 19.72 3.12
C GLY A 52 4.21 18.67 4.07
N LYS A 53 3.52 17.55 4.29
CA LYS A 53 3.94 16.46 5.20
C LYS A 53 4.77 15.38 4.51
N LEU A 54 4.88 15.43 3.19
CA LEU A 54 5.61 14.45 2.38
C LEU A 54 6.46 15.18 1.34
N GLN A 55 7.75 14.84 1.31
CA GLN A 55 8.68 15.28 0.27
C GLN A 55 8.95 14.13 -0.68
N LEU A 56 8.91 14.40 -1.98
CA LEU A 56 8.98 13.39 -3.04
C LEU A 56 10.18 13.60 -3.98
N ASN A 57 11.21 14.31 -3.51
CA ASN A 57 12.49 14.50 -4.20
C ASN A 57 12.39 14.97 -5.67
N GLY A 58 11.42 15.83 -5.97
CA GLY A 58 11.20 16.38 -7.32
C GLY A 58 10.16 15.64 -8.16
N VAL A 59 9.59 14.55 -7.65
CA VAL A 59 8.44 13.86 -8.25
C VAL A 59 7.14 14.47 -7.71
N GLU A 60 6.19 14.76 -8.57
CA GLU A 60 4.86 15.23 -8.21
C GLU A 60 3.87 14.06 -8.03
N PRO A 61 2.85 14.18 -7.14
CA PRO A 61 1.84 13.14 -6.94
C PRO A 61 1.16 12.62 -8.21
N ILE A 62 1.04 13.46 -9.24
CA ILE A 62 0.40 13.11 -10.51
C ILE A 62 1.20 12.08 -11.33
N GLU A 63 2.49 11.93 -11.07
CA GLU A 63 3.39 11.03 -11.80
C GLU A 63 3.34 9.59 -11.27
N PHE A 64 2.86 9.38 -10.05
CA PHE A 64 2.86 8.05 -9.41
C PHE A 64 2.04 6.98 -10.13
N PRO A 65 0.86 7.26 -10.70
CA PRO A 65 0.13 6.26 -11.47
C PRO A 65 0.89 5.77 -12.72
N SER A 66 1.67 6.63 -13.37
CA SER A 66 2.57 6.21 -14.46
C SER A 66 3.75 5.42 -13.94
N LEU A 67 4.41 5.89 -12.87
CA LEU A 67 5.54 5.19 -12.26
C LEU A 67 5.16 3.77 -11.80
N ALA A 68 3.97 3.59 -11.23
CA ALA A 68 3.45 2.27 -10.86
C ALA A 68 3.43 1.31 -12.07
N LYS A 69 2.97 1.78 -13.23
CA LYS A 69 2.93 0.97 -14.45
C LYS A 69 4.32 0.70 -15.01
N GLU A 70 5.23 1.67 -14.92
CA GLU A 70 6.61 1.52 -15.39
C GLU A 70 7.37 0.44 -14.62
N VAL A 71 7.11 0.30 -13.32
CA VAL A 71 7.68 -0.77 -12.47
C VAL A 71 6.84 -2.07 -12.48
N GLY A 72 5.81 -2.15 -13.32
CA GLY A 72 5.00 -3.37 -13.51
C GLY A 72 3.95 -3.63 -12.43
N PHE A 73 3.55 -2.63 -11.65
CA PHE A 73 2.51 -2.78 -10.63
C PHE A 73 1.12 -2.46 -11.18
N ASP A 74 0.14 -3.24 -10.74
CA ASP A 74 -1.26 -3.03 -11.06
C ASP A 74 -1.91 -2.04 -10.09
N ILE A 75 -2.72 -1.12 -10.63
CA ILE A 75 -3.49 -0.20 -9.81
C ILE A 75 -4.78 -0.88 -9.39
N LEU A 76 -5.00 -1.01 -8.09
CA LEU A 76 -6.22 -1.55 -7.50
C LEU A 76 -7.22 -0.42 -7.20
N PRO A 77 -8.36 -0.34 -7.91
CA PRO A 77 -9.41 0.63 -7.58
C PRO A 77 -10.04 0.34 -6.22
N LEU A 78 -10.54 1.37 -5.54
CA LEU A 78 -11.45 1.19 -4.41
C LEU A 78 -12.85 0.84 -4.91
N ASP A 79 -13.31 -0.38 -4.64
CA ASP A 79 -14.68 -0.78 -4.91
C ASP A 79 -15.67 -0.25 -3.85
N SER A 80 -16.90 0.03 -4.28
CA SER A 80 -17.96 0.55 -3.41
C SER A 80 -18.42 -0.43 -2.32
N ALA A 81 -18.40 -1.74 -2.60
CA ALA A 81 -18.72 -2.77 -1.61
C ALA A 81 -17.59 -2.86 -0.56
N GLU A 82 -16.33 -2.79 -0.98
CA GLU A 82 -15.20 -2.74 -0.04
C GLU A 82 -15.26 -1.50 0.85
N ALA A 83 -15.48 -0.33 0.25
CA ALA A 83 -15.59 0.93 0.98
C ALA A 83 -16.74 0.93 1.99
N SER A 84 -17.92 0.43 1.58
CA SER A 84 -19.10 0.40 2.46
C SER A 84 -18.98 -0.62 3.59
N THR A 85 -18.25 -1.71 3.39
CA THR A 85 -18.04 -2.76 4.40
C THR A 85 -16.89 -2.45 5.37
N TYR A 86 -16.15 -1.36 5.17
CA TYR A 86 -15.06 -0.92 6.05
C TYR A 86 -15.43 -0.88 7.54
N HIS A 87 -16.67 -0.55 7.88
CA HIS A 87 -17.16 -0.53 9.27
C HIS A 87 -17.07 -1.89 9.99
N LEU A 88 -16.88 -3.00 9.24
CA LEU A 88 -16.68 -4.33 9.79
C LEU A 88 -15.26 -4.55 10.32
N LEU A 89 -14.29 -3.69 9.97
CA LEU A 89 -12.95 -3.71 10.54
C LEU A 89 -12.98 -3.13 11.98
N GLN A 90 -13.29 -3.99 12.94
CA GLN A 90 -13.42 -3.61 14.36
C GLN A 90 -12.09 -3.22 15.04
N ALA A 91 -10.97 -3.69 14.49
CA ALA A 91 -9.63 -3.38 14.98
C ALA A 91 -9.31 -1.90 14.88
N ASP A 92 -8.75 -1.31 15.95
CA ASP A 92 -8.49 0.14 16.05
C ASP A 92 -7.03 0.53 16.36
N TRP A 93 -6.06 -0.20 15.79
CA TRP A 93 -4.64 0.06 16.02
C TRP A 93 -4.08 1.23 15.19
N HIS A 94 -4.80 1.63 14.14
CA HIS A 94 -4.55 2.85 13.35
C HIS A 94 -5.70 3.82 13.45
N ARG A 95 -5.39 5.11 13.50
CA ARG A 95 -6.39 6.20 13.41
C ARG A 95 -6.54 6.76 12.00
N ASP A 96 -5.55 6.56 11.15
CA ASP A 96 -5.57 7.06 9.78
C ASP A 96 -6.57 6.25 8.94
N PRO A 97 -7.60 6.88 8.34
CA PRO A 97 -8.54 6.17 7.47
C PRO A 97 -7.89 5.55 6.24
N PHE A 98 -6.76 6.08 5.74
CA PHE A 98 -6.08 5.51 4.57
C PHE A 98 -5.47 4.15 4.90
N ASP A 99 -4.63 4.08 5.94
CA ASP A 99 -4.00 2.84 6.41
C ASP A 99 -5.04 1.75 6.67
N ARG A 100 -6.13 2.12 7.36
CA ARG A 100 -7.19 1.17 7.71
C ARG A 100 -7.95 0.67 6.48
N MET A 101 -8.17 1.54 5.49
CA MET A 101 -8.83 1.15 4.24
C MET A 101 -7.92 0.22 3.42
N LEU A 102 -6.61 0.47 3.36
CA LEU A 102 -5.63 -0.41 2.72
C LEU A 102 -5.62 -1.80 3.39
N ILE A 103 -5.58 -1.84 4.72
CA ILE A 103 -5.67 -3.07 5.49
C ILE A 103 -6.98 -3.80 5.19
N TRP A 104 -8.10 -3.07 5.13
CA TRP A 104 -9.39 -3.68 4.81
C TRP A 104 -9.41 -4.28 3.40
N GLN A 105 -8.89 -3.58 2.39
CA GLN A 105 -8.77 -4.12 1.03
C GLN A 105 -7.89 -5.37 0.99
N ALA A 106 -6.74 -5.37 1.68
CA ALA A 106 -5.87 -6.54 1.77
C ALA A 106 -6.59 -7.75 2.37
N ILE A 107 -7.36 -7.55 3.45
CA ILE A 107 -8.15 -8.61 4.08
C ILE A 107 -9.24 -9.13 3.14
N GLN A 108 -10.04 -8.24 2.54
CA GLN A 108 -11.16 -8.62 1.67
C GLN A 108 -10.70 -9.40 0.43
N GLN A 109 -9.58 -8.99 -0.16
CA GLN A 109 -9.04 -9.64 -1.36
C GLN A 109 -8.01 -10.73 -1.07
N LYS A 110 -7.78 -11.06 0.21
CA LYS A 110 -6.82 -12.09 0.67
C LYS A 110 -5.41 -11.87 0.12
N MET A 111 -4.99 -10.60 0.07
CA MET A 111 -3.65 -10.20 -0.38
C MET A 111 -2.67 -10.16 0.79
N VAL A 112 -1.41 -10.42 0.50
CA VAL A 112 -0.31 -10.20 1.45
C VAL A 112 0.03 -8.71 1.44
N PHE A 113 -0.11 -8.04 2.57
CA PHE A 113 0.15 -6.62 2.69
C PHE A 113 1.63 -6.37 3.01
N ILE A 114 2.33 -5.57 2.19
CA ILE A 114 3.76 -5.26 2.36
C ILE A 114 3.91 -3.89 3.03
N SER A 115 4.28 -3.90 4.31
CA SER A 115 4.39 -2.68 5.11
C SER A 115 5.49 -2.76 6.16
N ALA A 116 6.22 -1.65 6.32
CA ALA A 116 7.24 -1.47 7.35
C ALA A 116 6.66 -1.05 8.70
N ASP A 117 5.35 -0.73 8.76
CA ASP A 117 4.71 -0.30 9.98
C ASP A 117 4.45 -1.48 10.91
N LYS A 118 5.12 -1.45 12.07
CA LYS A 118 5.01 -2.48 13.12
C LYS A 118 3.58 -2.62 13.67
N ASN A 119 2.74 -1.60 13.57
CA ASN A 119 1.35 -1.68 14.02
C ASN A 119 0.48 -2.54 13.09
N VAL A 120 0.84 -2.66 11.80
CA VAL A 120 0.11 -3.47 10.83
C VAL A 120 0.09 -4.95 11.23
N ALA A 121 1.18 -5.45 11.82
CA ALA A 121 1.24 -6.82 12.32
C ALA A 121 0.15 -7.16 13.37
N LYS A 122 -0.39 -6.16 14.07
CA LYS A 122 -1.50 -6.37 15.01
C LYS A 122 -2.78 -6.84 14.30
N TYR A 123 -2.96 -6.47 13.03
CA TYR A 123 -4.11 -6.90 12.22
C TYR A 123 -4.06 -8.37 11.79
N GLN A 124 -2.96 -9.08 12.01
CA GLN A 124 -2.91 -10.52 11.79
C GLN A 124 -3.98 -11.27 12.60
N SER A 125 -4.34 -10.77 13.79
CA SER A 125 -5.40 -11.38 14.61
C SER A 125 -6.81 -11.25 14.01
N VAL A 126 -6.98 -10.39 12.99
CA VAL A 126 -8.25 -10.19 12.28
C VAL A 126 -8.18 -10.60 10.80
N GLY A 127 -7.18 -11.42 10.45
CA GLY A 127 -7.09 -12.07 9.13
C GLY A 127 -6.16 -11.41 8.12
N LEU A 128 -5.42 -10.37 8.50
CA LEU A 128 -4.40 -9.79 7.62
C LEU A 128 -3.19 -10.74 7.50
N THR A 129 -2.66 -10.92 6.29
CA THR A 129 -1.33 -11.49 6.09
C THR A 129 -0.37 -10.34 5.80
N VAL A 130 0.72 -10.22 6.54
CA VAL A 130 1.68 -9.11 6.42
C VAL A 130 3.08 -9.62 6.12
N LEU A 131 3.84 -8.85 5.36
CA LEU A 131 5.26 -9.09 5.07
C LEU A 131 6.05 -7.78 5.16
N TRP A 132 7.26 -7.87 5.69
CA TRP A 132 8.31 -6.86 5.61
C TRP A 132 9.67 -7.55 5.54
#